data_AF-C2L0C8-F1
#
_entry.id   AF-C2L0C8-F1
#
_cell.length_a   1.000
_cell.length_b   1.000
_cell.length_c   1.000
_cell.angle_alpha   90.00
_cell.angle_beta   90.00
_cell.angle_gamma   90.00
#
_symmetry.space_group_name_H-M   'P 1'
#
loop_
_entity.id
_entity.type
_entity.pdbx_description
1 polymer ?
#
loop_
_entity_poly.entity_id
_entity_poly.type
_entity_poly.pdbx_seq_one_letter_code
_entity_poly.pdbx_strand_id
1 'polypeptide(L)' 'HLAFQADNFEEAHKKHEEMGCICFENEAMGIYFIEDPDGYWLEVLP' A
#
# COMPACT_ATOMS: atom_id res chain seq x y z
N HIS A 1 -6.53 -0.39 12.49
CA HIS A 1 -5.30 -0.08 11.74
C HIS A 1 -4.49 -1.34 11.60
N LEU A 2 -4.06 -1.66 10.39
CA LEU A 2 -3.25 -2.84 10.08
C LEU A 2 -2.14 -2.41 9.12
N ALA A 3 -0.95 -2.94 9.35
CA ALA A 3 0.22 -2.69 8.50
C ALA A 3 0.87 -4.02 8.12
N PHE A 4 1.36 -4.08 6.88
CA PHE A 4 2.10 -5.22 6.35
C PHE A 4 3.49 -4.75 5.94
N GLN A 5 4.50 -5.55 6.27
CA GLN A 5 5.82 -5.42 5.68
C GLN A 5 5.88 -6.28 4.43
N ALA A 6 6.36 -5.70 3.32
CA ALA A 6 6.47 -6.38 2.04
C ALA A 6 7.94 -6.63 1.69
N ASP A 7 8.36 -7.90 1.69
CA ASP A 7 9.74 -8.29 1.35
C ASP A 7 10.19 -7.76 -0.03
N ASN A 8 9.27 -7.66 -0.99
CA ASN A 8 9.49 -7.01 -2.29
C ASN A 8 8.56 -5.81 -2.47
N PHE A 9 8.91 -4.70 -1.80
CA PHE A 9 8.11 -3.49 -1.74
C PHE A 9 7.77 -2.90 -3.13
N GLU A 10 8.74 -2.86 -4.04
CA GLU A 10 8.57 -2.30 -5.39
C GLU A 10 7.59 -3.13 -6.22
N GLU A 11 7.70 -4.46 -6.15
CA GLU A 11 6.76 -5.36 -6.84
C GLU A 11 5.35 -5.27 -6.26
N ALA A 12 5.23 -5.16 -4.92
CA ALA A 12 3.95 -4.96 -4.26
C ALA A 12 3.30 -3.62 -4.68
N HIS A 13 4.07 -2.53 -4.69
CA HIS A 13 3.60 -1.22 -5.12
C HIS A 13 3.06 -1.26 -6.56
N LYS A 14 3.85 -1.78 -7.50
CA LYS A 14 3.43 -1.89 -8.90
C LYS A 14 2.15 -2.71 -9.06
N LYS A 15 2.04 -3.82 -8.34
CA LYS A 15 0.83 -4.65 -8.36
C LYS A 15 -0.40 -3.89 -7.85
N HIS A 16 -0.27 -3.16 -6.76
CA HIS A 16 -1.39 -2.37 -6.20
C HIS A 16 -1.75 -1.17 -7.08
N GLU A 17 -0.78 -0.57 -7.77
CA GLU A 17 -0.99 0.46 -8.78
C GLU A 17 -1.78 -0.10 -9.99
N GLU A 18 -1.38 -1.27 -10.53
CA GLU A 18 -2.10 -1.95 -11.62
C GLU A 18 -3.54 -2.35 -11.22
N MET A 19 -3.76 -2.65 -9.94
CA MET A 19 -5.08 -2.92 -9.38
C MET A 19 -5.92 -1.65 -9.14
N GLY A 20 -5.29 -0.47 -9.15
CA GLY A 20 -5.95 0.80 -8.86
C GLY A 20 -6.47 0.93 -7.42
N CYS A 21 -5.86 0.20 -6.47
CA CYS A 21 -6.32 0.17 -5.07
C CYS A 21 -5.47 1.03 -4.11
N ILE A 22 -4.41 1.68 -4.60
CA ILE A 22 -3.64 2.66 -3.82
C ILE A 22 -4.52 3.89 -3.59
N CYS A 23 -4.77 4.22 -2.32
CA CYS A 23 -5.61 5.36 -1.93
C CYS A 23 -4.80 6.56 -1.40
N PHE A 24 -3.54 6.35 -0.98
CA PHE A 24 -2.65 7.41 -0.51
C PHE A 24 -1.18 6.98 -0.53
N GLU A 25 -0.28 7.90 -0.86
CA GLU A 25 1.17 7.70 -0.85
C GLU A 25 1.86 8.72 0.04
N ASN A 26 2.80 8.25 0.87
CA ASN A 26 3.63 9.10 1.71
C ASN A 26 5.11 8.87 1.39
N GLU A 27 5.56 9.51 0.30
CA GLU A 27 6.94 9.43 -0.18
C GLU A 27 7.97 9.82 0.88
N ALA A 28 7.64 10.77 1.76
CA ALA A 28 8.55 11.23 2.82
C ALA A 28 8.86 10.14 3.85
N MET A 29 7.90 9.24 4.10
CA MET A 29 8.07 8.09 4.98
C MET A 29 8.40 6.80 4.24
N GLY A 30 8.31 6.78 2.90
CA GLY A 30 8.55 5.59 2.08
C GLY A 30 7.47 4.52 2.25
N ILE A 31 6.21 4.92 2.49
CA ILE A 31 5.08 4.02 2.74
C ILE A 31 3.89 4.42 1.86
N TYR A 32 2.97 3.49 1.63
CA TYR A 32 1.71 3.76 0.94
C TYR A 32 0.55 3.00 1.59
N PHE A 33 -0.66 3.39 1.22
CA PHE A 33 -1.90 2.81 1.73
C PHE A 33 -2.74 2.28 0.57
N ILE A 34 -3.31 1.10 0.78
CA ILE A 34 -4.35 0.54 -0.07
C ILE A 34 -5.69 0.53 0.66
N GLU A 35 -6.77 0.64 -0.11
CA GLU A 35 -8.14 0.52 0.42
C GLU A 35 -8.73 -0.84 0.02
N ASP A 36 -9.25 -1.57 1.00
CA ASP A 36 -9.99 -2.81 0.73
C ASP A 36 -11.43 -2.52 0.28
N PRO A 37 -12.19 -3.51 -0.21
CA PRO A 37 -13.56 -3.30 -0.69
C PRO A 37 -14.55 -2.76 0.36
N ASP A 38 -14.23 -2.89 1.65
CA ASP A 38 -15.05 -2.40 2.75
C ASP A 38 -14.63 -0.97 3.19
N GLY A 39 -13.63 -0.37 2.54
CA GLY A 39 -13.14 0.98 2.80
C GLY A 39 -12.09 1.06 3.91
N TYR A 40 -11.52 -0.07 4.34
CA TYR A 40 -10.45 -0.05 5.34
C TYR A 40 -9.10 0.22 4.71
N TRP A 41 -8.33 1.09 5.35
CA TRP A 41 -6.99 1.44 4.94
C TRP A 41 -5.98 0.48 5.53
N LEU A 42 -5.13 -0.05 4.67
CA LEU A 42 -4.05 -0.96 4.99
C LEU A 42 -2.73 -0.30 4.62
N GLU A 43 -1.81 -0.21 5.57
CA GLU A 43 -0.48 0.39 5.38
C GLU A 43 0.50 -0.66 4.86
N VAL A 44 1.29 -0.30 3.84
CA VAL A 44 2.35 -1.15 3.31
C VAL A 44 3.70 -0.50 3.57
N LEU A 45 4.60 -1.27 4.17
CA LEU A 45 5.95 -0.91 4.57
C LEU A 45 6.99 -1.69 3.75
N PRO A 46 8.19 -1.13 3.52
CA PRO A 46 9.31 -1.84 2.90
C PRO A 46 9.95 -2.89 3.80
#